data_AF-A0A0C9UN06-F1
#
_entry.id   AF-A0A0C9UN06-F1
#
_cell.length_a   1.000
_cell.length_b   1.000
_cell.length_c   1.000
_cell.angle_alpha   90.00
_cell.angle_beta   90.00
_cell.angle_gamma   90.00
#
_symmetry.space_group_name_H-M   'P 1'
#
loop_
_entity.id
_entity.type
_entity.pdbx_description
1 polymer ?
#
loop_
_entity_poly.entity_id
_entity_poly.type
_entity_poly.pdbx_seq_one_letter_code
_entity_poly.pdbx_strand_id
1 'polypeptide(L)'
;YPDVLPNISLRILEGTIEDKEHEDLMAELQAIGEENLGMAMTFTIVSHLQEKLPKLLHAKLQKRQEEEQEQERIELEAEEARTRGTPVTPESFLAWKARFDKEMAKKKAAEWDERFKMLPAKEREEQRKVATRLSGRQLFEKDRNLATSDATLIEEGVESIDISQFDRTAREEEEEEAQGLQFSDSDSD
;
A
#
# COMPACT_ATOMS: atom_id res chain seq x y z
N TYR A 1 -67.37 -14.40 30.13
CA TYR A 1 -66.79 -13.97 28.85
C TYR A 1 -67.93 -13.40 28.02
N PRO A 2 -67.84 -12.18 27.47
CA PRO A 2 -66.64 -11.37 27.21
C PRO A 2 -66.15 -10.46 28.35
N ASP A 3 -66.76 -10.51 29.54
CA ASP A 3 -66.45 -9.56 30.64
C ASP A 3 -65.16 -9.86 31.43
N VAL A 4 -64.49 -10.98 31.13
CA VAL A 4 -63.26 -11.42 31.81
C VAL A 4 -62.29 -11.96 30.77
N LEU A 5 -61.00 -11.65 30.96
CA LEU A 5 -59.91 -12.08 30.08
C LEU A 5 -59.82 -13.63 30.04
N PRO A 6 -59.75 -14.26 28.85
CA PRO A 6 -59.64 -15.71 28.74
C PRO A 6 -58.26 -16.19 29.18
N ASN A 7 -58.16 -17.43 29.66
CA ASN A 7 -56.84 -18.03 29.90
C ASN A 7 -56.17 -18.35 28.56
N ILE A 8 -55.07 -17.68 28.24
CA ILE A 8 -54.31 -17.83 27.00
C ILE A 8 -53.02 -18.61 27.32
N SER A 9 -52.76 -19.66 26.56
CA SER A 9 -51.50 -20.41 26.63
C SER A 9 -51.03 -20.73 25.22
N LEU A 10 -49.79 -20.38 24.90
CA LEU A 10 -49.18 -20.71 23.63
C LEU A 10 -48.42 -22.04 23.75
N ARG A 11 -48.59 -22.91 22.75
CA ARG A 11 -47.84 -24.15 22.64
C ARG A 11 -47.15 -24.18 21.29
N ILE A 12 -45.84 -24.31 21.29
CA ILE A 12 -45.05 -24.43 20.07
C ILE A 12 -45.20 -25.86 19.56
N LEU A 13 -45.73 -26.01 18.35
CA LEU A 13 -45.87 -27.29 17.67
C LEU A 13 -44.67 -27.56 16.74
N GLU A 14 -44.27 -26.55 15.98
CA GLU A 14 -43.17 -26.61 15.02
C GLU A 14 -42.31 -25.33 15.13
N GLY A 15 -41.01 -25.48 14.91
CA GLY A 15 -40.04 -24.38 14.94
C GLY A 15 -39.47 -24.08 16.33
N THR A 16 -38.72 -22.98 16.41
CA THR A 16 -38.07 -22.51 17.64
C THR A 16 -38.33 -21.01 17.80
N ILE A 17 -38.98 -20.66 18.89
CA ILE A 17 -39.20 -19.29 19.36
C ILE A 17 -38.35 -19.13 20.61
N GLU A 18 -37.62 -18.02 20.72
CA GLU A 18 -36.83 -17.74 21.92
C GLU A 18 -37.75 -17.42 23.09
N ASP A 19 -37.32 -17.74 24.32
CA ASP A 19 -38.13 -17.54 25.52
C ASP A 19 -38.59 -16.08 25.67
N LYS A 20 -37.72 -15.12 25.30
CA LYS A 20 -38.05 -13.69 25.29
C LYS A 20 -39.17 -13.35 24.29
N GLU A 21 -39.10 -13.91 23.09
CA GLU A 21 -40.12 -13.68 22.06
C GLU A 21 -41.46 -14.29 22.47
N HIS A 22 -41.43 -15.42 23.19
CA HIS A 22 -42.62 -16.04 23.75
C HIS A 22 -43.24 -15.16 24.86
N GLU A 23 -42.43 -14.61 25.76
CA GLU A 23 -42.87 -13.67 26.80
C GLU A 23 -43.48 -12.39 26.19
N ASP A 24 -42.79 -11.80 25.20
CA ASP A 24 -43.25 -10.60 24.49
C ASP A 24 -44.59 -10.85 23.79
N LEU A 25 -44.71 -11.97 23.08
CA LEU A 25 -45.94 -12.35 22.38
C LEU A 25 -47.10 -12.60 23.36
N MET A 26 -46.83 -13.22 24.51
CA MET A 26 -47.83 -13.40 25.57
C MET A 26 -48.29 -12.07 26.15
N ALA A 27 -47.37 -11.12 26.38
CA ALA A 27 -47.69 -9.79 26.86
C ALA A 27 -48.55 -9.00 25.84
N GLU A 28 -48.21 -9.09 24.54
CA GLU A 28 -49.01 -8.47 23.47
C GLU A 28 -50.44 -9.02 23.41
N LEU A 29 -50.61 -10.36 23.51
CA LEU A 29 -51.93 -10.98 23.50
C LEU A 29 -52.76 -10.62 24.74
N GLN A 30 -52.13 -10.47 25.90
CA GLN A 30 -52.79 -9.99 27.12
C GLN A 30 -53.27 -8.54 26.96
N ALA A 31 -52.40 -7.65 26.46
CA ALA A 31 -52.77 -6.25 26.22
C ALA A 31 -53.98 -6.12 25.28
N ILE A 32 -54.00 -6.89 24.18
CA ILE A 32 -55.13 -6.90 23.25
C ILE A 32 -56.39 -7.48 23.88
N GLY A 33 -56.25 -8.50 24.74
CA GLY A 33 -57.35 -9.04 25.53
C GLY A 33 -57.96 -8.00 26.46
N GLU A 34 -57.13 -7.19 27.13
CA GLU A 34 -57.56 -6.10 28.00
C GLU A 34 -58.28 -4.98 27.23
N GLU A 35 -57.74 -4.59 26.07
CA GLU A 35 -58.33 -3.57 25.20
C GLU A 35 -59.72 -3.96 24.67
N ASN A 36 -59.98 -5.26 24.49
CA ASN A 36 -61.23 -5.77 23.94
C ASN A 36 -62.21 -6.29 25.01
N LEU A 37 -61.97 -6.00 26.29
CA LEU A 37 -62.89 -6.39 27.38
C LEU A 37 -64.31 -5.86 27.14
N GLY A 38 -65.31 -6.70 27.39
CA GLY A 38 -66.71 -6.37 27.12
C GLY A 38 -67.12 -6.57 25.65
N MET A 39 -66.19 -6.94 24.76
CA MET A 39 -66.45 -7.33 23.37
C MET A 39 -65.91 -8.74 23.08
N ALA A 40 -66.44 -9.39 22.03
CA ALA A 40 -65.92 -10.68 21.59
C ALA A 40 -64.48 -10.51 21.05
N MET A 41 -63.49 -11.04 21.78
CA MET A 41 -62.06 -10.83 21.53
C MET A 41 -61.32 -12.05 20.93
N THR A 42 -61.98 -13.21 20.79
CA THR A 42 -61.33 -14.44 20.28
C THR A 42 -60.73 -14.26 18.89
N PHE A 43 -61.51 -13.70 17.96
CA PHE A 43 -61.05 -13.44 16.60
C PHE A 43 -59.89 -12.43 16.60
N THR A 44 -60.02 -11.33 17.34
CA THR A 44 -58.99 -10.28 17.43
C THR A 44 -57.65 -10.82 17.91
N ILE A 45 -57.65 -11.65 18.98
CA ILE A 45 -56.44 -12.27 19.52
C ILE A 45 -55.79 -13.20 18.48
N VAL A 46 -56.59 -14.04 17.82
CA VAL A 46 -56.08 -14.98 16.80
C VAL A 46 -55.54 -14.23 15.58
N SER A 47 -56.26 -13.22 15.09
CA SER A 47 -55.81 -12.40 13.96
C SER A 47 -54.50 -11.67 14.27
N HIS A 48 -54.37 -11.12 15.48
CA HIS A 48 -53.12 -10.48 15.87
C HIS A 48 -51.95 -11.45 15.91
N LEU A 49 -52.14 -12.63 16.49
CA LEU A 49 -51.13 -13.69 16.52
C LEU A 49 -50.71 -14.10 15.10
N GLN A 50 -51.68 -14.27 14.20
CA GLN A 50 -51.43 -14.61 12.79
C GLN A 50 -50.63 -13.54 12.05
N GLU A 51 -50.81 -12.27 12.37
CA GLU A 51 -50.03 -11.18 11.76
C GLU A 51 -48.62 -11.03 12.36
N LYS A 52 -48.46 -11.33 13.65
CA LYS A 52 -47.18 -11.19 14.37
C LYS A 52 -46.19 -12.30 14.06
N LEU A 53 -46.64 -13.55 13.94
CA LEU A 53 -45.75 -14.68 13.69
C LEU A 53 -44.90 -14.53 12.41
N PRO A 54 -45.46 -14.15 11.24
CA PRO A 54 -44.67 -13.91 10.04
C PRO A 54 -43.67 -12.77 10.21
N LYS A 55 -44.03 -11.71 10.94
CA LYS A 55 -43.12 -10.56 11.18
C LYS A 55 -41.88 -11.00 11.98
N LEU A 56 -42.06 -11.84 13.00
CA LEU A 56 -40.94 -12.39 13.76
C LEU A 56 -40.04 -13.27 12.88
N LEU A 57 -40.63 -14.11 12.03
CA LEU A 57 -39.86 -14.96 11.09
C LEU A 57 -39.07 -14.11 10.08
N HIS A 58 -39.70 -13.09 9.51
CA HIS A 58 -39.04 -12.17 8.58
C HIS A 58 -37.90 -11.40 9.26
N ALA A 59 -38.11 -10.92 10.49
CA ALA A 59 -37.07 -10.23 11.24
C ALA A 59 -35.85 -11.15 11.50
N LYS A 60 -36.07 -12.42 11.87
CA LYS A 60 -34.98 -13.39 12.02
C LYS A 60 -34.24 -13.66 10.72
N LEU A 61 -34.97 -13.80 9.61
CA LEU A 61 -34.37 -14.05 8.31
C LEU A 61 -33.54 -12.84 7.83
N GLN A 62 -34.08 -11.63 7.99
CA GLN A 62 -33.36 -10.40 7.65
C GLN A 62 -32.09 -10.25 8.48
N LYS A 63 -32.19 -10.42 9.79
CA LYS A 63 -31.02 -10.35 10.68
C LYS A 63 -29.93 -11.34 10.26
N ARG A 64 -30.30 -12.58 9.90
CA ARG A 64 -29.33 -13.58 9.42
C ARG A 64 -28.71 -13.18 8.09
N GLN A 65 -29.50 -12.65 7.15
CA GLN A 65 -28.98 -12.18 5.86
C GLN A 65 -28.05 -10.97 6.03
N GLU A 66 -28.39 -10.04 6.92
CA GLU A 66 -27.55 -8.88 7.25
C GLU A 66 -26.24 -9.31 7.89
N GLU A 67 -26.27 -10.28 8.81
CA GLU A 67 -25.07 -10.84 9.42
C GLU A 67 -24.17 -11.56 8.39
N GLU A 68 -24.76 -12.27 7.44
CA GLU A 68 -24.03 -12.94 6.34
C GLU A 68 -23.43 -11.91 5.36
N GLN A 69 -24.21 -10.91 4.95
CA GLN A 69 -23.73 -9.84 4.06
C GLN A 69 -22.63 -9.00 4.69
N GLU A 70 -22.72 -8.70 6.00
CA GLU A 70 -21.68 -7.97 6.70
C GLU A 70 -20.39 -8.80 6.78
N GLN A 71 -20.50 -10.11 7.03
CA GLN A 71 -19.35 -11.01 7.01
C GLN A 71 -18.70 -11.08 5.62
N GLU A 72 -19.50 -11.21 4.56
CA GLU A 72 -19.02 -11.20 3.17
C GLU A 72 -18.33 -9.87 2.83
N ARG A 73 -18.88 -8.75 3.28
CA ARG A 73 -18.30 -7.42 3.06
C ARG A 73 -16.95 -7.27 3.75
N ILE A 74 -16.83 -7.74 4.99
CA ILE A 74 -15.57 -7.70 5.75
C ILE A 74 -14.51 -8.57 5.07
N GLU A 75 -14.89 -9.77 4.59
CA GLU A 75 -13.96 -10.66 3.89
C GLU A 75 -13.53 -10.05 2.56
N LEU A 76 -14.45 -9.45 1.80
CA LEU A 76 -14.13 -8.77 0.54
C LEU A 76 -13.20 -7.57 0.78
N GLU A 77 -13.43 -6.76 1.82
CA GLU A 77 -12.54 -5.64 2.16
C GLU A 77 -11.16 -6.15 2.60
N ALA A 78 -11.08 -7.27 3.31
CA ALA A 78 -9.82 -7.91 3.69
C ALA A 78 -9.08 -8.50 2.48
N GLU A 79 -9.79 -9.08 1.52
CA GLU A 79 -9.23 -9.55 0.25
C GLU A 79 -8.79 -8.39 -0.65
N GLU A 80 -9.58 -7.32 -0.75
CA GLU A 80 -9.21 -6.11 -1.48
C GLU A 80 -8.01 -5.43 -0.85
N ALA A 81 -7.93 -5.32 0.48
CA ALA A 81 -6.77 -4.77 1.17
C ALA A 81 -5.51 -5.63 0.98
N ARG A 82 -5.66 -6.95 0.85
CA ARG A 82 -4.56 -7.88 0.57
C ARG A 82 -4.13 -7.83 -0.90
N THR A 83 -5.08 -7.69 -1.81
CA THR A 83 -4.86 -7.73 -3.27
C THR A 83 -4.40 -6.38 -3.81
N ARG A 84 -4.81 -5.28 -3.18
CA ARG A 84 -4.33 -3.94 -3.49
C ARG A 84 -2.90 -3.82 -2.95
N GLY A 85 -1.94 -4.13 -3.81
CA GLY A 85 -0.52 -3.85 -3.54
C GLY A 85 -0.30 -2.40 -3.11
N THR A 86 0.86 -2.10 -2.54
CA THR A 86 1.18 -0.72 -2.14
C THR A 86 1.22 0.17 -3.38
N PRO A 87 0.39 1.23 -3.48
CA PRO A 87 0.45 2.13 -4.61
C PRO A 87 1.85 2.74 -4.69
N VAL A 88 2.42 2.73 -5.90
CA VAL A 88 3.72 3.33 -6.18
C VAL A 88 3.53 4.84 -6.28
N THR A 89 3.53 5.51 -5.13
CA THR A 89 3.58 6.96 -5.02
C THR A 89 5.04 7.42 -5.01
N PRO A 90 5.35 8.69 -5.31
CA PRO A 90 6.72 9.20 -5.23
C PRO A 90 7.38 8.95 -3.88
N GLU A 91 6.63 9.10 -2.79
CA GLU A 91 7.12 8.85 -1.43
C GLU A 91 7.40 7.36 -1.16
N SER A 92 6.51 6.45 -1.58
CA SER A 92 6.71 5.01 -1.40
C SER A 92 7.85 4.49 -2.26
N PHE A 93 8.01 5.03 -3.48
CA PHE A 93 9.13 4.75 -4.36
C PHE A 93 10.45 5.24 -3.77
N LEU A 94 10.52 6.46 -3.21
CA LEU A 94 11.74 6.97 -2.58
C LEU A 94 12.16 6.13 -1.37
N ALA A 95 11.19 5.74 -0.52
CA ALA A 95 11.45 4.85 0.61
C ALA A 95 11.93 3.47 0.17
N TRP A 96 11.31 2.90 -0.88
CA TRP A 96 11.76 1.66 -1.50
C TRP A 96 13.16 1.80 -2.08
N LYS A 97 13.43 2.86 -2.85
CA LYS A 97 14.74 3.14 -3.47
C LYS A 97 15.84 3.25 -2.43
N ALA A 98 15.60 3.95 -1.33
CA ALA A 98 16.57 4.06 -0.24
C ALA A 98 16.91 2.69 0.38
N ARG A 99 15.92 1.80 0.53
CA ARG A 99 16.15 0.42 1.00
C ARG A 99 16.92 -0.40 -0.03
N PHE A 100 16.53 -0.33 -1.29
CA PHE A 100 17.17 -1.01 -2.41
C PHE A 100 18.64 -0.59 -2.58
N ASP A 101 18.92 0.71 -2.60
CA ASP A 101 20.28 1.25 -2.73
C ASP A 101 21.16 0.79 -1.55
N LYS A 102 20.60 0.71 -0.34
CA LYS A 102 21.29 0.18 0.84
C LYS A 102 21.60 -1.32 0.72
N GLU A 103 20.67 -2.12 0.20
CA GLU A 103 20.89 -3.55 -0.04
C GLU A 103 21.93 -3.79 -1.13
N MET A 104 21.85 -3.04 -2.24
CA MET A 104 22.81 -3.12 -3.33
C MET A 104 24.21 -2.68 -2.88
N ALA A 105 24.33 -1.63 -2.06
CA ALA A 105 25.60 -1.22 -1.48
C ALA A 105 26.19 -2.30 -0.57
N LYS A 106 25.38 -2.93 0.28
CA LYS A 106 25.82 -4.06 1.12
C LYS A 106 26.29 -5.25 0.28
N LYS A 107 25.55 -5.60 -0.77
CA LYS A 107 25.93 -6.70 -1.67
C LYS A 107 27.26 -6.41 -2.37
N LYS A 108 27.42 -5.21 -2.92
CA LYS A 108 28.69 -4.78 -3.54
C LYS A 108 29.86 -4.78 -2.55
N ALA A 109 29.64 -4.32 -1.31
CA ALA A 109 30.67 -4.35 -0.27
C ALA A 109 31.06 -5.79 0.10
N ALA A 110 30.09 -6.69 0.23
CA ALA A 110 30.35 -8.10 0.51
C ALA A 110 31.11 -8.79 -0.63
N GLU A 111 30.72 -8.55 -1.88
CA GLU A 111 31.41 -9.05 -3.07
C GLU A 111 32.84 -8.51 -3.17
N TRP A 112 33.04 -7.23 -2.83
CA TRP A 112 34.36 -6.61 -2.80
C TRP A 112 35.24 -7.21 -1.69
N ASP A 113 34.69 -7.40 -0.47
CA ASP A 113 35.38 -8.04 0.65
C ASP A 113 35.76 -9.50 0.35
N GLU A 114 34.88 -10.24 -0.33
CA GLU A 114 35.14 -11.62 -0.74
C GLU A 114 36.25 -11.68 -1.80
N ARG A 115 36.18 -10.84 -2.83
CA ARG A 115 37.26 -10.70 -3.82
C ARG A 115 38.58 -10.32 -3.15
N PHE A 116 38.56 -9.34 -2.25
CA PHE A 116 39.72 -8.87 -1.51
C PHE A 116 40.36 -9.95 -0.62
N LYS A 117 39.56 -10.85 -0.06
CA LYS A 117 40.05 -12.03 0.69
C LYS A 117 40.66 -13.09 -0.24
N MET A 118 40.10 -13.30 -1.43
CA MET A 118 40.62 -14.26 -2.41
C MET A 118 41.92 -13.81 -3.08
N LEU A 119 42.28 -12.52 -3.04
CA LEU A 119 43.55 -12.05 -3.57
C LEU A 119 44.76 -12.56 -2.74
N PRO A 120 45.90 -12.86 -3.40
CA PRO A 120 47.16 -13.18 -2.73
C PRO A 120 47.59 -12.09 -1.73
N ALA A 121 48.27 -12.49 -0.64
CA ALA A 121 48.65 -11.58 0.45
C ALA A 121 49.45 -10.35 -0.02
N LYS A 122 50.29 -10.49 -1.05
CA LYS A 122 51.06 -9.39 -1.65
C LYS A 122 50.17 -8.34 -2.32
N GLU A 123 49.19 -8.78 -3.11
CA GLU A 123 48.26 -7.87 -3.80
C GLU A 123 47.30 -7.19 -2.81
N ARG A 124 46.96 -7.86 -1.70
CA ARG A 124 46.14 -7.28 -0.63
C ARG A 124 46.85 -6.13 0.09
N GLU A 125 48.16 -6.23 0.31
CA GLU A 125 48.97 -5.15 0.84
C GLU A 125 49.14 -4.00 -0.15
N GLU A 126 49.30 -4.30 -1.44
CA GLU A 126 49.35 -3.28 -2.49
C GLU A 126 48.03 -2.53 -2.61
N GLN A 127 46.88 -3.21 -2.59
CA GLN A 127 45.58 -2.56 -2.61
C GLN A 127 45.32 -1.70 -1.37
N ARG A 128 45.82 -2.09 -0.19
CA ARG A 128 45.78 -1.24 1.02
C ARG A 128 46.64 0.01 0.88
N LYS A 129 47.83 -0.13 0.30
CA LYS A 129 48.72 1.00 0.00
C LYS A 129 48.07 1.93 -1.04
N VAL A 130 47.42 1.39 -2.07
CA VAL A 130 46.70 2.16 -3.09
C VAL A 130 45.48 2.85 -2.50
N ALA A 131 44.71 2.19 -1.63
CA ALA A 131 43.56 2.80 -0.95
C ALA A 131 43.95 3.92 0.01
N THR A 132 45.16 3.85 0.59
CA THR A 132 45.72 4.90 1.45
C THR A 132 46.40 6.01 0.63
N ARG A 133 46.79 5.72 -0.62
CA ARG A 133 47.39 6.70 -1.52
C ARG A 133 46.30 7.59 -2.09
N LEU A 134 46.40 8.89 -1.81
CA LEU A 134 45.52 9.90 -2.40
C LEU A 134 45.57 9.82 -3.92
N SER A 135 44.43 10.00 -4.58
CA SER A 135 44.40 10.10 -6.04
C SER A 135 45.11 11.37 -6.51
N GLY A 136 45.56 11.41 -7.76
CA GLY A 136 46.18 12.62 -8.34
C GLY A 136 45.29 13.85 -8.14
N ARG A 137 43.99 13.74 -8.46
CA ARG A 137 43.01 14.80 -8.21
C ARG A 137 42.97 15.25 -6.74
N GLN A 138 42.98 14.31 -5.79
CA GLN A 138 42.96 14.64 -4.36
C GLN A 138 44.27 15.30 -3.87
N LEU A 139 45.41 14.97 -4.48
CA LEU A 139 46.69 15.63 -4.21
C LEU A 139 46.65 17.10 -4.68
N PHE A 140 46.16 17.32 -5.91
CA PHE A 140 46.00 18.68 -6.48
C PHE A 140 44.97 19.53 -5.71
N GLU A 141 43.87 18.93 -5.23
CA GLU A 141 42.85 19.67 -4.47
C GLU A 141 43.32 20.02 -3.04
N LYS A 142 44.20 19.21 -2.43
CA LYS A 142 44.70 19.44 -1.07
C LYS A 142 45.90 20.38 -1.02
N ASP A 143 46.80 20.28 -1.99
CA ASP A 143 48.06 21.02 -1.96
C ASP A 143 47.97 22.30 -2.79
N ARG A 144 47.48 23.38 -2.16
CA ARG A 144 47.39 24.70 -2.78
C ARG A 144 48.75 25.32 -3.13
N ASN A 145 49.85 24.77 -2.62
CA ASN A 145 51.19 25.30 -2.85
C ASN A 145 51.85 24.70 -4.11
N LEU A 146 51.31 23.62 -4.68
CA LEU A 146 51.82 23.03 -5.93
C LEU A 146 51.82 24.04 -7.09
N ALA A 147 50.79 24.90 -7.16
CA ALA A 147 50.69 25.96 -8.15
C ALA A 147 51.83 26.99 -8.07
N THR A 148 52.44 27.15 -6.88
CA THR A 148 53.53 28.10 -6.65
C THR A 148 54.92 27.48 -6.82
N SER A 149 55.08 26.17 -6.57
CA SER A 149 56.35 25.46 -6.80
C SER A 149 56.62 25.23 -8.29
N ASP A 150 55.58 24.94 -9.07
CA ASP A 150 55.70 24.67 -10.51
C ASP A 150 56.11 25.91 -11.32
N ALA A 151 55.92 27.11 -10.77
CA ALA A 151 56.38 28.37 -11.38
C ALA A 151 57.91 28.44 -11.54
N THR A 152 58.67 27.65 -10.76
CA THR A 152 60.14 27.56 -10.88
C THR A 152 60.63 26.50 -11.88
N LEU A 153 59.71 25.66 -12.37
CA LEU A 153 60.01 24.56 -13.30
C LEU A 153 59.73 24.94 -14.76
N ILE A 154 59.16 26.12 -15.00
CA ILE A 154 58.94 26.67 -16.35
C ILE A 154 60.28 27.20 -16.87
N GLU A 155 60.98 26.38 -17.64
CA GLU A 155 62.20 26.79 -18.36
C GLU A 155 61.85 27.74 -19.52
N GLU A 156 62.68 28.77 -19.75
CA GLU A 156 62.50 29.73 -20.87
C GLU A 156 62.61 28.98 -22.22
N GLY A 157 61.46 28.55 -22.76
CA GLY A 157 61.37 27.83 -24.04
C GLY A 157 60.22 26.82 -24.14
N VAL A 158 59.46 26.58 -23.07
CA VAL A 158 58.30 25.68 -23.09
C VAL A 158 57.06 26.44 -23.56
N GLU A 159 56.56 26.12 -24.76
CA GLU A 159 55.28 26.62 -25.26
C GLU A 159 54.12 25.93 -24.52
N SER A 160 53.22 26.71 -23.92
CA SER A 160 51.99 26.18 -23.32
C SER A 160 51.06 25.67 -24.42
N ILE A 161 50.74 24.38 -24.41
CA ILE A 161 49.78 23.78 -25.34
C ILE A 161 48.38 24.33 -25.02
N ASP A 162 47.72 24.91 -26.02
CA ASP A 162 46.34 25.36 -25.92
C ASP A 162 45.39 24.15 -25.92
N ILE A 163 44.74 23.93 -24.78
CA ILE A 163 43.88 22.77 -24.52
C ILE A 163 42.61 22.80 -25.38
N SER A 164 42.18 24.00 -25.83
CA SER A 164 40.99 24.15 -26.69
C SER A 164 41.13 23.43 -28.04
N GLN A 165 42.37 23.22 -28.51
CA GLN A 165 42.64 22.54 -29.78
C GLN A 165 42.34 21.03 -29.73
N PHE A 166 42.11 20.47 -28.54
CA PHE A 166 41.86 19.04 -28.34
C PHE A 166 40.46 18.75 -27.78
N ASP A 167 39.60 19.76 -27.67
CA ASP A 167 38.24 19.58 -27.17
C ASP A 167 37.36 18.89 -28.23
N ARG A 168 36.87 17.70 -27.90
CA ARG A 168 36.15 16.83 -28.85
C ARG A 168 34.67 17.20 -28.96
N THR A 169 34.11 17.86 -27.95
CA THR A 169 32.71 18.30 -27.92
C THR A 169 32.42 19.34 -29.00
N ALA A 170 33.34 20.28 -29.23
CA ALA A 170 33.20 21.31 -30.26
C ALA A 170 33.08 20.72 -31.69
N ARG A 171 33.75 19.58 -31.94
CA ARG A 171 33.66 18.87 -33.22
C ARG A 171 32.34 18.13 -33.39
N GLU A 172 31.80 17.57 -32.31
CA GLU A 172 30.52 16.85 -32.32
C GLU A 172 29.33 17.82 -32.51
N GLU A 173 29.39 19.03 -31.93
CA GLU A 173 28.36 20.07 -32.12
C GLU A 173 28.28 20.56 -33.59
N GLU A 174 29.42 20.73 -34.27
CA GLU A 174 29.44 21.06 -35.71
C GLU A 174 28.84 19.96 -36.60
N GLU A 175 29.02 18.68 -36.22
CA GLU A 175 28.48 17.53 -36.97
C GLU A 175 26.96 17.37 -36.77
N GLU A 176 26.42 17.76 -35.61
CA GLU A 176 24.97 17.73 -35.32
C GLU A 176 24.19 18.86 -36.02
N GLU A 177 24.74 20.09 -36.07
CA GLU A 177 24.10 21.20 -36.81
C GLU A 177 23.96 20.90 -38.31
N ALA A 178 24.89 20.14 -38.88
CA ALA A 178 24.84 19.75 -40.29
C ALA A 178 23.76 18.69 -40.63
N GLN A 179 23.25 17.96 -39.63
CA GLN A 179 22.30 16.84 -39.82
C GLN A 179 20.87 17.17 -39.38
N GLY A 180 20.45 18.44 -39.43
CA GLY A 180 19.10 18.87 -39.10
C GLY A 180 17.99 18.20 -39.93
N LEU A 181 17.46 17.07 -39.45
CA LEU A 181 16.28 16.38 -39.97
C LEU A 181 15.01 17.13 -39.56
N GLN A 182 14.43 17.92 -40.45
CA GLN A 182 13.07 18.46 -40.28
C GLN A 182 12.02 17.34 -40.45
N PHE A 183 11.43 16.89 -39.35
CA PHE A 183 10.18 16.11 -39.39
C PHE A 183 9.00 17.07 -39.57
N SER A 184 8.49 17.15 -40.80
CA SER A 184 7.17 17.74 -41.08
C SER A 184 6.13 16.67 -40.84
N ASP A 185 5.45 16.72 -39.70
CA ASP A 185 4.29 15.87 -39.40
C ASP A 185 3.10 16.34 -40.25
N SER A 186 2.75 15.55 -41.26
CA SER A 186 1.57 15.77 -42.10
C SER A 186 0.89 14.43 -42.28
N ASP A 187 -0.03 14.12 -41.38
CA ASP A 187 -1.05 13.09 -41.61
C ASP A 187 -2.43 13.76 -41.61
N SER A 188 -3.01 13.80 -42.80
CA SER A 188 -4.43 14.04 -43.07
C SER A 188 -5.04 12.70 -43.49
N ASP A 189 -6.00 12.18 -42.70
CA ASP A 189 -7.36 11.77 -43.11
C ASP A 189 -8.13 11.18 -41.92
#